data_AF-A0A970NGU8-F1
#
_entry.id   AF-A0A970NGU8-F1
#
_cell.length_a   1.000
_cell.length_b   1.000
_cell.length_c   1.000
_cell.angle_alpha   90.00
_cell.angle_beta   90.00
_cell.angle_gamma   90.00
#
_symmetry.space_group_name_H-M   'P 1'
#
loop_
_entity.id
_entity.type
_entity.pdbx_description
1 polymer ?
#
loop_
_entity_poly.entity_id
_entity_poly.type
_entity_poly.pdbx_seq_one_letter_code
_entity_poly.pdbx_strand_id
1 'polypeptide(L)'
;MQSSEQILNDKIGPLLWKFSLPAIVGMVVNSLYNVVDRIFVGRGIGSLGIAATSVAFPIMTLMLAVSVLIGVGTTALISLRLGQQKQEEAEQIAGNGMALLILLPAALTMLFFAFSEPILI
;
A
#
# COMPACT_ATOMS: atom_id res chain seq x y z
N MET A 1 1.19 -22.01 7.18
CA MET A 1 1.19 -23.00 8.29
C MET A 1 2.59 -23.25 8.86
N GLN A 2 3.65 -23.43 8.05
CA GLN A 2 5.04 -23.56 8.57
C GLN A 2 5.58 -22.32 9.31
N SER A 3 5.18 -21.10 8.93
CA SER A 3 5.62 -19.87 9.62
C SER A 3 5.06 -19.74 11.04
N SER A 4 3.88 -20.31 11.32
CA SER A 4 3.23 -20.19 12.62
C SER A 4 3.87 -21.10 13.67
N GLU A 5 4.34 -22.30 13.30
CA GLU A 5 5.08 -23.20 14.21
C GLU A 5 6.49 -22.68 14.53
N GLN A 6 7.18 -22.02 13.58
CA GLN A 6 8.49 -21.40 13.83
C GLN A 6 8.41 -20.23 14.82
N ILE A 7 7.33 -19.44 14.77
CA ILE A 7 7.13 -18.30 15.70
C ILE A 7 6.92 -18.78 17.15
N LEU A 8 6.41 -19.99 17.34
CA LEU A 8 6.09 -20.54 18.66
C LEU A 8 7.28 -21.27 19.34
N ASN A 9 8.27 -21.77 18.57
CA ASN A 9 9.35 -22.63 19.10
C ASN A 9 10.77 -22.01 19.08
N ASP A 10 11.03 -20.99 18.27
CA ASP A 10 12.37 -20.37 18.18
C ASP A 10 12.58 -19.24 19.20
N LYS A 11 13.84 -19.04 19.62
CA LYS A 11 14.22 -17.91 20.50
C LYS A 11 13.84 -16.58 19.84
N ILE A 12 13.19 -15.70 20.59
CA ILE A 12 12.65 -14.41 20.12
C ILE A 12 13.71 -13.55 19.40
N GLY A 13 14.97 -13.55 19.87
CA GLY A 13 16.07 -12.74 19.31
C GLY A 13 16.38 -13.00 17.82
N PRO A 14 16.78 -14.22 17.40
CA PRO A 14 17.04 -14.53 15.99
C PRO A 14 15.80 -14.39 15.11
N LEU A 15 14.61 -14.65 15.67
CA LEU A 15 13.35 -14.50 14.94
C LEU A 15 13.05 -13.03 14.62
N LEU A 16 13.25 -12.13 15.59
CA LEU A 16 13.14 -10.68 15.38
C LEU A 16 14.07 -10.22 14.28
N TRP A 17 15.34 -10.66 14.26
CA TRP A 17 16.28 -10.29 13.19
C TRP A 17 15.87 -10.84 11.83
N LYS A 18 15.39 -12.09 11.76
CA LYS A 18 14.96 -12.74 10.51
C LYS A 18 13.79 -12.02 9.82
N PHE A 19 12.84 -11.48 10.60
CA PHE A 19 11.70 -10.73 10.04
C PHE A 19 11.93 -9.22 9.95
N SER A 20 12.61 -8.63 10.94
CA SER A 20 12.80 -7.17 11.00
C SER A 20 13.82 -6.69 9.98
N LEU A 21 14.91 -7.44 9.74
CA LEU A 21 15.93 -7.03 8.78
C LEU A 21 15.36 -6.83 7.36
N PRO A 22 14.61 -7.79 6.76
CA PRO A 22 13.98 -7.56 5.46
C PRO A 22 12.96 -6.43 5.48
N ALA A 23 12.18 -6.26 6.56
CA ALA A 23 11.23 -5.15 6.68
C ALA A 23 11.94 -3.79 6.70
N ILE A 24 13.01 -3.65 7.49
CA ILE A 24 13.83 -2.43 7.59
C ILE A 24 14.45 -2.11 6.23
N VAL A 25 15.06 -3.10 5.57
CA VAL A 25 15.65 -2.91 4.24
C VAL A 25 14.58 -2.43 3.25
N GLY A 26 13.40 -3.04 3.25
CA GLY A 26 12.27 -2.61 2.41
C GLY A 26 11.86 -1.15 2.69
N MET A 27 11.78 -0.75 3.95
CA MET A 27 11.46 0.62 4.34
C MET A 27 12.56 1.62 3.93
N VAL A 28 13.83 1.24 4.04
CA VAL A 28 14.97 2.06 3.61
C VAL A 28 14.95 2.24 2.09
N VAL A 29 14.75 1.16 1.34
CA VAL A 29 14.66 1.20 -0.14
C VAL A 29 13.48 2.07 -0.58
N ASN A 30 12.31 1.93 0.06
CA ASN A 30 11.15 2.78 -0.23
C ASN A 30 11.42 4.25 0.06
N SER A 31 12.12 4.56 1.16
CA SER A 31 12.48 5.94 1.52
C SER A 31 13.50 6.52 0.53
N LEU A 32 14.49 5.72 0.12
CA LEU A 32 15.46 6.12 -0.90
C LEU A 32 14.79 6.38 -2.24
N TYR A 33 13.82 5.55 -2.64
CA TYR A 33 13.03 5.78 -3.85
C TYR A 33 12.34 7.15 -3.81
N ASN A 34 11.69 7.51 -2.70
CA ASN A 34 11.06 8.82 -2.53
C ASN A 34 12.05 9.99 -2.64
N VAL A 35 13.27 9.84 -2.11
CA VAL A 35 14.31 10.87 -2.19
C VAL A 35 14.83 11.00 -3.62
N VAL A 36 15.13 9.88 -4.26
CA VAL A 36 15.63 9.82 -5.63
C VAL A 36 14.59 10.41 -6.59
N ASP A 37 13.32 10.02 -6.48
CA ASP A 37 12.23 10.55 -7.29
C ASP A 37 12.16 12.09 -7.23
N ARG A 38 12.18 12.66 -6.02
CA ARG A 38 12.18 14.13 -5.83
C ARG A 38 13.43 14.81 -6.40
N ILE A 39 14.60 14.17 -6.30
CA ILE A 39 15.84 14.70 -6.88
C ILE A 39 15.77 14.66 -8.42
N PHE A 40 15.25 13.59 -9.01
CA PHE A 40 15.08 13.47 -10.45
C PHE A 40 14.07 14.48 -10.99
N VAL A 41 12.91 14.62 -10.34
CA VAL A 41 11.92 15.65 -10.69
C VAL A 41 12.51 17.06 -10.53
N GLY A 42 13.22 17.31 -9.42
CA GLY A 42 13.83 18.60 -9.13
C GLY A 42 14.97 19.00 -10.08
N ARG A 43 15.80 18.04 -10.51
CA ARG A 43 16.90 18.31 -11.46
C ARG A 43 16.46 18.23 -12.93
N GLY A 44 15.48 17.39 -13.24
CA GLY A 44 15.00 17.17 -14.60
C GLY A 44 13.99 18.21 -15.08
N ILE A 45 13.04 18.59 -14.23
CA ILE A 45 11.95 19.53 -14.56
C ILE A 45 12.15 20.90 -13.87
N GLY A 46 12.93 20.94 -12.79
CA GLY A 46 13.16 22.16 -12.02
C GLY A 46 12.08 22.41 -10.96
N SER A 47 11.98 23.66 -10.50
CA SER A 47 11.02 24.07 -9.46
C SER A 47 9.56 23.83 -9.85
N LEU A 48 9.22 23.92 -11.14
CA LEU A 48 7.87 23.63 -11.66
C LEU A 48 7.47 22.17 -11.45
N GLY A 49 8.40 21.22 -11.61
CA GLY A 49 8.13 19.80 -11.36
C GLY A 49 7.83 19.53 -9.90
N ILE A 50 8.61 20.11 -8.99
CA ILE A 50 8.39 19.96 -7.54
C ILE A 50 7.06 20.62 -7.12
N ALA A 51 6.72 21.77 -7.69
CA ALA A 51 5.44 22.43 -7.43
C ALA A 51 4.26 21.56 -7.91
N ALA A 52 4.35 20.98 -9.11
CA ALA A 52 3.34 20.06 -9.63
C ALA A 52 3.13 18.83 -8.74
N THR A 53 4.22 18.20 -8.27
CA THR A 53 4.12 17.07 -7.33
C THR A 53 3.47 17.47 -6.01
N SER A 54 3.71 18.69 -5.53
CA SER A 54 3.10 19.21 -4.30
C SER A 54 1.60 19.44 -4.46
N VAL A 55 1.16 19.94 -5.61
CA VAL A 55 -0.27 20.10 -5.94
C VAL A 55 -0.95 18.74 -6.13
N ALA A 56 -0.25 17.75 -6.67
CA ALA A 56 -0.77 16.37 -6.81
C ALA A 56 -0.82 15.59 -5.49
N PHE A 57 -0.14 16.07 -4.44
CA PHE A 57 0.01 15.35 -3.17
C PHE A 57 -1.31 14.99 -2.47
N PRO A 58 -2.34 15.86 -2.42
CA PRO A 58 -3.65 15.52 -1.85
C PRO A 58 -4.34 14.36 -2.59
N ILE A 59 -4.24 14.34 -3.92
CA ILE A 59 -4.81 13.27 -4.77
C ILE A 59 -4.10 11.95 -4.49
N MET A 60 -2.77 11.96 -4.46
CA MET A 60 -1.97 10.79 -4.10
C MET A 60 -2.32 10.27 -2.70
N THR A 61 -2.51 11.18 -1.73
CA THR A 61 -2.87 10.82 -0.36
C THR A 61 -4.24 10.17 -0.29
N LEU A 62 -5.22 10.67 -1.03
CA LEU A 62 -6.56 10.05 -1.12
C LEU A 62 -6.51 8.66 -1.75
N MET A 63 -5.76 8.51 -2.86
CA MET A 63 -5.56 7.19 -3.49
C MET A 63 -4.91 6.19 -2.54
N LEU A 64 -3.88 6.63 -1.81
CA LEU A 64 -3.22 5.80 -0.80
C LEU A 64 -4.18 5.43 0.32
N ALA A 65 -4.96 6.39 0.85
CA ALA A 65 -5.91 6.15 1.93
C ALA A 65 -6.96 5.09 1.55
N VAL A 66 -7.52 5.17 0.33
CA VAL A 66 -8.50 4.20 -0.17
C VAL A 66 -7.86 2.82 -0.35
N SER A 67 -6.64 2.77 -0.91
CA SER A 67 -5.91 1.52 -1.11
C SER A 67 -5.57 0.84 0.22
N VAL A 68 -5.14 1.61 1.22
CA VAL A 68 -4.86 1.11 2.57
C VAL A 68 -6.14 0.65 3.26
N LEU A 69 -7.24 1.42 3.14
CA LEU A 69 -8.55 1.04 3.69
C LEU A 69 -9.00 -0.33 3.19
N ILE A 70 -8.95 -0.54 1.87
CA ILE A 70 -9.35 -1.82 1.26
C ILE A 70 -8.36 -2.93 1.63
N GLY A 71 -7.05 -2.68 1.50
CA GLY A 71 -6.02 -3.69 1.75
C GLY A 71 -6.00 -4.18 3.19
N VAL A 72 -5.95 -3.25 4.15
CA VAL A 72 -5.96 -3.58 5.59
C VAL A 72 -7.32 -4.13 6.02
N GLY A 73 -8.42 -3.53 5.56
CA GLY A 73 -9.78 -3.99 5.88
C GLY A 73 -10.06 -5.41 5.37
N THR A 74 -9.69 -5.70 4.13
CA THR A 74 -9.79 -7.05 3.55
C THR A 74 -8.93 -8.04 4.33
N THR A 75 -7.67 -7.69 4.61
CA THR A 75 -6.76 -8.59 5.34
C THR A 75 -7.29 -8.88 6.75
N ALA A 76 -7.80 -7.88 7.46
CA ALA A 76 -8.40 -8.05 8.78
C ALA A 76 -9.62 -8.99 8.74
N LEU A 77 -10.49 -8.84 7.73
CA LEU A 77 -11.65 -9.72 7.53
C LEU A 77 -11.24 -11.16 7.20
N ILE A 78 -10.22 -11.33 6.34
CA ILE A 78 -9.65 -12.65 6.02
C ILE A 78 -9.12 -13.31 7.30
N SER A 79 -8.30 -12.59 8.08
CA SER A 79 -7.76 -13.10 9.35
C SER A 79 -8.86 -13.50 10.33
N LEU A 80 -9.94 -12.72 10.41
CA LEU A 80 -11.08 -13.02 11.28
C LEU A 80 -11.81 -14.31 10.84
N ARG A 81 -12.11 -14.46 9.55
CA ARG A 81 -12.83 -15.66 9.04
C ARG A 81 -11.97 -16.92 9.08
N LEU A 82 -10.68 -16.81 8.79
CA LEU A 82 -9.73 -17.91 8.96
C LEU A 82 -9.63 -18.34 10.43
N GLY A 83 -9.63 -17.39 11.37
CA GLY A 83 -9.67 -17.68 12.81
C GLY A 83 -10.95 -18.42 13.26
N GLN A 84 -12.06 -18.22 12.56
CA GLN A 84 -13.32 -18.95 12.76
C GLN A 84 -13.36 -20.31 12.02
N GLN A 85 -12.25 -20.76 11.43
CA GLN A 85 -12.16 -21.95 10.57
C GLN A 85 -13.05 -21.90 9.31
N LYS A 86 -13.48 -20.70 8.89
CA LYS A 86 -14.34 -20.50 7.71
C LYS A 86 -13.50 -20.17 6.48
N GLN A 87 -12.83 -21.18 5.92
CA GLN A 87 -11.89 -20.98 4.81
C GLN A 87 -12.57 -20.51 3.52
N GLU A 88 -13.74 -21.06 3.19
CA GLU A 88 -14.48 -20.71 1.96
C GLU A 88 -14.93 -19.24 1.96
N GLU A 89 -15.43 -18.74 3.10
CA GLU A 89 -15.79 -17.33 3.25
C GLU A 89 -14.55 -16.43 3.18
N ALA A 90 -13.40 -16.86 3.73
CA ALA A 90 -12.16 -16.11 3.64
C ALA A 90 -11.65 -16.00 2.19
N GLU A 91 -11.80 -17.06 1.39
CA GLU A 91 -11.45 -17.07 -0.03
C GLU A 91 -12.35 -16.14 -0.84
N GLN A 92 -13.66 -16.15 -0.58
CA GLN A 92 -14.60 -15.21 -1.19
C GLN A 92 -14.26 -13.74 -0.84
N ILE A 93 -13.90 -13.47 0.42
CA ILE A 93 -13.47 -12.13 0.85
C ILE A 93 -12.16 -11.74 0.16
N ALA A 94 -11.21 -12.66 -0.01
CA ALA A 94 -9.97 -12.38 -0.72
C ALA A 94 -10.22 -12.02 -2.19
N GLY A 95 -11.08 -12.79 -2.88
CA GLY A 95 -11.46 -12.50 -4.27
C GLY A 95 -12.14 -11.14 -4.42
N ASN A 96 -13.15 -10.88 -3.58
CA ASN A 96 -13.89 -9.60 -3.60
C ASN A 96 -12.99 -8.42 -3.21
N GLY A 97 -12.15 -8.59 -2.20
CA GLY A 97 -11.21 -7.57 -1.76
C GLY A 97 -10.16 -7.24 -2.83
N MET A 98 -9.65 -8.24 -3.54
CA MET A 98 -8.73 -8.03 -4.66
C MET A 98 -9.40 -7.29 -5.83
N ALA A 99 -10.64 -7.65 -6.17
CA ALA A 99 -11.42 -6.94 -7.17
C ALA A 99 -11.65 -5.47 -6.77
N LEU A 100 -12.05 -5.21 -5.51
CA LEU A 100 -12.22 -3.85 -5.00
C LEU A 100 -10.91 -3.06 -5.00
N LEU A 101 -9.78 -3.69 -4.68
CA LEU A 101 -8.46 -3.05 -4.66
C LEU A 101 -8.01 -2.60 -6.05
N ILE A 102 -8.54 -3.19 -7.12
CA ILE A 102 -8.27 -2.75 -8.50
C ILE A 102 -9.34 -1.77 -8.99
N LEU A 103 -10.62 -2.11 -8.79
CA LEU A 103 -11.75 -1.36 -9.35
C LEU A 103 -11.90 0.03 -8.71
N LEU A 104 -11.75 0.16 -7.40
CA LEU A 104 -11.91 1.46 -6.72
C LEU A 104 -10.82 2.46 -7.09
N PRO A 105 -9.52 2.12 -7.03
CA PRO A 105 -8.47 3.02 -7.50
C PRO A 105 -8.58 3.34 -9.00
N ALA A 106 -8.99 2.38 -9.84
CA ALA A 106 -9.21 2.63 -11.27
C ALA A 106 -10.37 3.62 -11.50
N ALA A 107 -11.48 3.45 -10.78
CA ALA A 107 -12.62 4.37 -10.84
C ALA A 107 -12.24 5.78 -10.34
N LEU A 108 -11.50 5.87 -9.23
CA LEU A 108 -10.99 7.14 -8.71
C LEU A 108 -10.04 7.81 -9.72
N THR A 109 -9.14 7.05 -10.33
CA THR A 109 -8.22 7.57 -11.35
C THR A 109 -8.99 8.13 -12.53
N MET A 110 -10.02 7.42 -13.02
CA MET A 110 -10.87 7.87 -14.11
C MET A 110 -11.65 9.15 -13.74
N LEU A 111 -12.13 9.24 -12.50
CA LEU A 111 -12.82 10.42 -11.97
C LEU A 111 -11.86 11.61 -11.87
N PHE A 112 -10.67 11.45 -11.28
CA PHE A 112 -9.66 12.51 -11.22
C PHE A 112 -9.22 12.97 -12.61
N PHE A 113 -9.11 12.05 -13.57
CA PHE A 113 -8.79 12.39 -14.96
C PHE A 113 -9.91 13.22 -15.63
N ALA A 114 -11.17 12.83 -15.44
CA ALA A 114 -12.31 13.56 -15.98
C ALA A 114 -12.47 14.97 -15.38
N PHE A 115 -12.09 15.17 -14.12
CA PHE A 115 -12.14 16.46 -13.41
C PHE A 115 -10.77 17.16 -13.33
N SER A 116 -9.78 16.76 -14.14
CA SER A 116 -8.43 17.33 -14.06
C SER A 116 -8.41 18.84 -14.31
N GLU A 117 -9.21 19.36 -15.26
CA GLU A 117 -9.30 20.81 -15.51
C GLU A 117 -9.82 21.60 -14.29
N PRO A 118 -10.98 21.29 -13.68
CA PRO A 118 -11.48 22.03 -12.51
C PRO A 118 -10.69 21.78 -11.21
N ILE A 119 -9.81 20.78 -11.13
CA ILE A 119 -8.94 20.53 -9.97
C ILE A 119 -7.59 21.26 -10.11
N LEU A 120 -7.16 21.57 -11.34
CA LEU A 120 -5.90 22.25 -11.65
C LEU A 120 -6.02 23.78 -11.79
N ILE A 121 -7.24 24.33 -11.78
CA ILE A 121 -7.52 25.79 -11.84
C ILE A 121 -7.83 26.33 -10.45
#